data_AF-A0A0J0YFN8-F1
#
_entry.id   AF-A0A0J0YFN8-F1
#
_cell.length_a   1.000
_cell.length_b   1.000
_cell.length_c   1.000
_cell.angle_alpha   90.00
_cell.angle_beta   90.00
_cell.angle_gamma   90.00
#
_symmetry.space_group_name_H-M   'P 1'
#
loop_
_entity.id
_entity.type
_entity.pdbx_description
1 polymer ?
#
loop_
_entity_poly.entity_id
_entity_poly.type
_entity_poly.pdbx_seq_one_letter_code
_entity_poly.pdbx_strand_id
1 'polypeptide(L)'
;MKLTITIGLLLIGHLTFGQDRIQKIDSLLNSLYSKEKINGNVLIAEKGKVIYSHSFGLANETTKDKLNENSIFELASCSKQFTAMGIMILKEKGKLNLDDDIKKYLPELSFYKGITVRNLLNHTGGLPDYMQLMDSLFDKSKIATNKDIITIFSKHQPKILFEPNTKWEYSNTGYALLASIIEKVSGLTYADYLKKAIFQPLKMKNTFVYTRRLSPKKIDNYAFGYVYSDSLKKYVLPDELKETKMVIWLDGIVGDGTVNSTVKDLLIWDRALYTNKLLTKEGMKAVFEVTTLKDGAKRNYGFGWGIEENTDFGKIANHSGGWPGYVTFIDRHITNDKTIIILQNHNNVTIPSKAIRSILYNKPLPVQKIRKEVIITTEELQKLVGTYQVEKDFEIKISLDKDQLFSQLTGQNVFPIFVESEMLFFYKVVDAQIQFEKNEKGEISNLFLLQNGNKIEAKRTK
;
A
#
# COMPACT_ATOMS: atom_id res chain seq x y z
N MET A 1 -52.63 -24.47 -44.55
CA MET A 1 -51.29 -25.09 -44.47
C MET A 1 -50.41 -24.18 -43.62
N LYS A 2 -50.18 -24.54 -42.35
CA LYS A 2 -49.47 -23.70 -41.37
C LYS A 2 -47.97 -24.01 -41.43
N LEU A 3 -47.16 -22.98 -41.64
CA LEU A 3 -45.70 -23.03 -41.55
C LEU A 3 -45.31 -22.51 -40.16
N THR A 4 -44.63 -23.32 -39.36
CA THR A 4 -44.06 -22.92 -38.07
C THR A 4 -42.55 -23.09 -38.20
N ILE A 5 -41.82 -21.98 -38.25
CA ILE A 5 -40.36 -21.96 -38.24
C ILE A 5 -39.91 -21.68 -36.80
N THR A 6 -39.29 -22.69 -36.20
CA THR A 6 -38.65 -22.59 -34.89
C THR A 6 -37.26 -21.99 -35.06
N ILE A 7 -37.04 -20.80 -34.48
CA ILE A 7 -35.72 -20.21 -34.30
C ILE A 7 -35.12 -20.82 -33.02
N GLY A 8 -33.98 -21.49 -33.14
CA GLY A 8 -33.27 -22.05 -32.01
C GLY A 8 -31.76 -22.11 -32.23
N LEU A 9 -31.04 -21.56 -31.24
CA LEU A 9 -29.61 -21.70 -30.93
C LEU A 9 -28.58 -20.85 -31.69
N LEU A 10 -28.09 -19.83 -31.00
CA LEU A 10 -26.70 -19.35 -31.08
C LEU A 10 -26.33 -18.65 -29.76
N LEU A 11 -25.81 -19.41 -28.78
CA LEU A 11 -25.37 -18.86 -27.48
C LEU A 11 -24.33 -19.75 -26.74
N ILE A 12 -23.43 -20.43 -27.46
CA ILE A 12 -22.45 -21.36 -26.85
C ILE A 12 -20.99 -20.83 -26.85
N GLY A 13 -20.67 -19.76 -27.59
CA GLY A 13 -19.28 -19.30 -27.75
C GLY A 13 -18.63 -18.54 -26.58
N HIS A 14 -19.39 -18.05 -25.60
CA HIS A 14 -18.85 -17.19 -24.54
C HIS A 14 -18.53 -17.91 -23.21
N LEU A 15 -19.03 -19.13 -23.00
CA LEU A 15 -18.87 -19.85 -21.73
C LEU A 15 -17.47 -20.50 -21.59
N THR A 16 -16.89 -20.97 -22.69
CA THR A 16 -15.62 -21.73 -22.67
C THR A 16 -14.40 -20.85 -22.38
N PHE A 17 -14.33 -19.64 -22.95
CA PHE A 17 -13.21 -18.71 -22.74
C PHE A 17 -13.18 -18.08 -21.34
N GLY A 18 -14.35 -17.91 -20.70
CA GLY A 18 -14.42 -17.42 -19.32
C GLY A 18 -13.83 -18.40 -18.32
N GLN A 19 -14.08 -19.71 -18.52
CA GLN A 19 -13.66 -20.77 -17.62
C GLN A 19 -12.13 -20.97 -17.62
N ASP A 20 -11.47 -20.82 -18.77
CA ASP A 20 -10.02 -20.97 -18.92
C ASP A 20 -9.22 -19.91 -18.12
N ARG A 21 -9.63 -18.63 -18.14
CA ARG A 21 -8.94 -17.56 -17.40
C ARG A 21 -9.02 -17.75 -15.88
N ILE A 22 -10.17 -18.18 -15.38
CA ILE A 22 -10.37 -18.43 -13.95
C ILE A 22 -9.53 -19.62 -13.49
N GLN A 23 -9.46 -20.69 -14.28
CA GLN A 23 -8.60 -21.85 -13.99
C GLN A 23 -7.12 -21.49 -13.98
N LYS A 24 -6.66 -20.61 -14.89
CA LYS A 24 -5.29 -20.08 -14.90
C LYS A 24 -4.97 -19.27 -13.65
N ILE A 25 -5.89 -18.40 -13.22
CA ILE A 25 -5.73 -17.63 -11.97
C ILE A 25 -5.68 -18.58 -10.77
N ASP A 26 -6.57 -19.57 -10.72
CA ASP A 26 -6.60 -20.55 -9.64
C ASP A 26 -5.32 -21.37 -9.58
N SER A 27 -4.82 -21.83 -10.73
CA SER A 27 -3.56 -22.58 -10.83
C SER A 27 -2.36 -21.75 -10.39
N LEU A 28 -2.32 -20.47 -10.80
CA LEU A 28 -1.29 -19.52 -10.36
C LEU A 28 -1.28 -19.37 -8.83
N LEU A 29 -2.47 -19.15 -8.24
CA LEU A 29 -2.59 -18.90 -6.80
C LEU A 29 -2.33 -20.17 -5.98
N ASN A 30 -2.80 -21.33 -6.43
CA ASN A 30 -2.46 -22.62 -5.82
C ASN A 30 -0.96 -22.92 -5.90
N SER A 31 -0.28 -22.58 -7.00
CA SER A 31 1.18 -22.73 -7.10
C SER A 31 1.93 -21.82 -6.13
N LEU A 32 1.42 -20.61 -5.88
CA LEU A 32 1.98 -19.71 -4.87
C LEU A 32 1.70 -20.23 -3.46
N TYR A 33 0.52 -20.80 -3.23
CA TYR A 33 0.13 -21.38 -1.94
C TYR A 33 1.00 -22.59 -1.58
N SER A 34 1.24 -23.50 -2.53
CA SER A 34 2.13 -24.65 -2.33
C SER A 34 3.59 -24.26 -2.08
N LYS A 35 3.97 -23.01 -2.39
CA LYS A 35 5.30 -22.43 -2.13
C LYS A 35 5.30 -21.50 -0.91
N GLU A 36 4.21 -21.48 -0.14
CA GLU A 36 4.02 -20.62 1.03
C GLU A 36 4.16 -19.11 0.71
N LYS A 37 3.88 -18.74 -0.55
CA LYS A 37 3.95 -17.35 -1.03
C LYS A 37 2.61 -16.61 -1.03
N ILE A 38 1.56 -17.24 -0.51
CA ILE A 38 0.26 -16.61 -0.24
C ILE A 38 -0.35 -17.21 1.03
N ASN A 39 -0.81 -16.36 1.93
CA ASN A 39 -1.68 -16.73 3.06
C ASN A 39 -2.69 -15.58 3.24
N GLY A 40 -3.91 -15.77 2.74
CA GLY A 40 -4.83 -14.67 2.57
C GLY A 40 -6.06 -14.95 1.72
N ASN A 41 -6.90 -13.93 1.59
CA ASN A 41 -8.09 -13.93 0.76
C ASN A 41 -7.85 -13.16 -0.55
N VAL A 42 -8.28 -13.75 -1.66
CA VAL A 42 -8.25 -13.13 -2.99
C VAL A 42 -9.67 -13.05 -3.53
N LEU A 43 -10.07 -11.88 -4.01
CA LEU A 43 -11.32 -11.65 -4.73
C LEU A 43 -11.04 -10.91 -6.03
N ILE A 44 -11.63 -11.37 -7.12
CA ILE A 44 -11.59 -10.69 -8.42
C ILE A 44 -13.02 -10.52 -8.92
N ALA A 45 -13.33 -9.31 -9.38
CA ALA A 45 -14.62 -8.97 -9.95
C ALA A 45 -14.50 -8.29 -11.31
N GLU A 46 -15.48 -8.54 -12.19
CA GLU A 46 -15.70 -7.81 -13.43
C GLU A 46 -17.11 -7.22 -13.40
N LYS A 47 -17.25 -5.92 -13.65
CA LYS A 47 -18.53 -5.20 -13.61
C LYS A 47 -19.31 -5.41 -12.31
N GLY A 48 -18.57 -5.49 -11.20
CA GLY A 48 -19.12 -5.74 -9.88
C GLY A 48 -19.53 -7.19 -9.59
N LYS A 49 -19.46 -8.08 -10.57
CA LYS A 49 -19.72 -9.51 -10.38
C LYS A 49 -18.43 -10.22 -10.01
N VAL A 50 -18.45 -10.95 -8.89
CA VAL A 50 -17.33 -11.81 -8.49
C VAL A 50 -17.14 -12.92 -9.52
N ILE A 51 -15.93 -13.03 -10.07
CA ILE A 51 -15.51 -14.08 -11.01
C ILE A 51 -14.52 -15.06 -10.39
N TYR A 52 -13.83 -14.66 -9.33
CA TYR A 52 -12.94 -15.50 -8.53
C TYR A 52 -13.00 -15.07 -7.07
N SER A 53 -13.09 -16.02 -6.15
CA SER A 53 -12.94 -15.76 -4.72
C SER A 53 -12.38 -17.00 -4.05
N HIS A 54 -11.27 -16.87 -3.33
CA HIS A 54 -10.65 -17.99 -2.62
C HIS A 54 -9.90 -17.52 -1.37
N SER A 55 -9.81 -18.41 -0.39
CA SER A 55 -9.13 -18.22 0.89
C SER A 55 -8.03 -19.26 1.03
N PHE A 56 -6.80 -18.81 1.25
CA PHE A 56 -5.62 -19.67 1.34
C PHE A 56 -5.03 -19.59 2.75
N GLY A 57 -4.81 -20.74 3.39
CA GLY A 57 -4.05 -20.84 4.65
C GLY A 57 -4.81 -20.48 5.93
N LEU A 58 -4.11 -19.88 6.89
CA LEU A 58 -4.51 -19.80 8.30
C LEU A 58 -4.75 -18.36 8.76
N ALA A 59 -5.87 -18.18 9.47
CA ALA A 59 -6.20 -16.93 10.17
C ALA A 59 -5.41 -16.81 11.48
N ASN A 60 -5.09 -17.95 12.09
CA ASN A 60 -4.40 -18.04 13.36
C ASN A 60 -3.43 -19.23 13.36
N GLU A 61 -2.14 -18.94 13.52
CA GLU A 61 -1.07 -19.95 13.53
C GLU A 61 -1.05 -20.80 14.80
N THR A 62 -1.64 -20.34 15.90
CA THR A 62 -1.68 -21.07 17.16
C THR A 62 -2.84 -22.07 17.19
N THR A 63 -4.06 -21.61 16.90
CA THR A 63 -5.26 -22.45 16.92
C THR A 63 -5.46 -23.25 15.63
N LYS A 64 -4.71 -22.90 14.57
CA LYS A 64 -4.83 -23.47 13.22
C LYS A 64 -6.20 -23.22 12.57
N ASP A 65 -6.88 -22.15 12.99
CA ASP A 65 -8.09 -21.69 12.34
C ASP A 65 -7.78 -21.29 10.88
N LYS A 66 -8.56 -21.82 9.94
CA LYS A 66 -8.41 -21.52 8.51
C LYS A 66 -9.00 -20.15 8.18
N LEU A 67 -8.40 -19.49 7.19
CA LEU A 67 -9.04 -18.34 6.56
C LEU A 67 -10.31 -18.77 5.81
N ASN A 68 -11.29 -17.89 5.82
CA ASN A 68 -12.52 -18.01 5.05
C ASN A 68 -12.88 -16.65 4.45
N GLU A 69 -13.91 -16.60 3.61
CA GLU A 69 -14.24 -15.39 2.86
C GLU A 69 -14.77 -14.23 3.73
N ASN A 70 -15.06 -14.49 5.01
CA ASN A 70 -15.47 -13.51 6.01
C ASN A 70 -14.33 -13.13 6.97
N SER A 71 -13.12 -13.66 6.75
CA SER A 71 -11.93 -13.28 7.53
C SER A 71 -11.63 -11.79 7.41
N ILE A 72 -11.43 -11.15 8.58
CA ILE A 72 -11.19 -9.72 8.74
C ILE A 72 -9.68 -9.49 8.86
N PHE A 73 -9.13 -8.65 8.00
CA PHE A 73 -7.71 -8.30 7.95
C PHE A 73 -7.52 -6.82 8.28
N GLU A 74 -6.41 -6.48 8.91
CA GLU A 74 -5.95 -5.10 8.96
C GLU A 74 -5.45 -4.67 7.57
N LEU A 75 -5.93 -3.52 7.10
CA LEU A 75 -5.67 -3.05 5.75
C LEU A 75 -4.34 -2.32 5.61
N ALA A 76 -3.65 -2.00 6.72
CA ALA A 76 -2.47 -1.15 6.71
C ALA A 76 -2.70 0.10 5.85
N SER A 77 -1.76 0.49 4.98
CA SER A 77 -1.90 1.69 4.13
C SER A 77 -3.07 1.70 3.15
N CYS A 78 -3.73 0.57 2.85
CA CYS A 78 -5.00 0.62 2.13
C CYS A 78 -6.07 1.40 2.92
N SER A 79 -5.91 1.61 4.22
CA SER A 79 -6.80 2.45 5.05
C SER A 79 -6.89 3.89 4.57
N LYS A 80 -5.84 4.42 3.92
CA LYS A 80 -5.74 5.81 3.47
C LYS A 80 -6.87 6.23 2.54
N GLN A 81 -7.39 5.31 1.72
CA GLN A 81 -8.54 5.59 0.84
C GLN A 81 -9.79 6.01 1.62
N PHE A 82 -9.99 5.48 2.83
CA PHE A 82 -11.13 5.82 3.69
C PHE A 82 -10.92 7.15 4.42
N THR A 83 -9.70 7.43 4.87
CA THR A 83 -9.32 8.72 5.46
C THR A 83 -9.51 9.85 4.46
N ALA A 84 -9.00 9.66 3.23
CA ALA A 84 -9.16 10.61 2.13
C ALA A 84 -10.63 10.87 1.80
N MET A 85 -11.43 9.80 1.70
CA MET A 85 -12.87 9.93 1.50
C MET A 85 -13.55 10.67 2.66
N GLY A 86 -13.16 10.39 3.90
CA GLY A 86 -13.69 11.07 5.08
C GLY A 86 -13.50 12.59 5.02
N ILE A 87 -12.32 13.04 4.61
CA ILE A 87 -11.99 14.46 4.37
C ILE A 87 -12.82 15.04 3.22
N MET A 88 -12.94 14.31 2.10
CA MET A 88 -13.73 14.77 0.96
C MET A 88 -15.22 14.92 1.30
N ILE A 89 -15.78 14.02 2.12
CA ILE A 89 -17.15 14.14 2.63
C ILE A 89 -17.30 15.39 3.51
N LEU A 90 -16.32 15.70 4.36
CA LEU A 90 -16.34 16.94 5.17
C LEU A 90 -16.27 18.19 4.27
N LYS A 91 -15.45 18.14 3.21
CA LYS A 91 -15.36 19.21 2.20
C LYS A 91 -16.70 19.43 1.50
N GLU A 92 -17.37 18.37 1.03
CA GLU A 92 -18.68 18.52 0.37
C GLU A 92 -19.77 19.04 1.30
N LYS A 93 -19.67 18.73 2.60
CA LYS A 93 -20.55 19.29 3.63
C LYS A 93 -20.20 20.73 4.02
N GLY A 94 -19.21 21.36 3.37
CA GLY A 94 -18.74 22.71 3.66
C GLY A 94 -18.09 22.86 5.04
N LYS A 95 -17.64 21.76 5.65
CA LYS A 95 -17.04 21.76 7.00
C LYS A 95 -15.54 22.09 6.99
N LEU A 96 -14.88 21.87 5.86
CA LEU A 96 -13.49 22.27 5.63
C LEU A 96 -13.25 22.61 4.16
N ASN A 97 -12.17 23.34 3.86
CA ASN A 97 -11.64 23.45 2.50
C ASN A 97 -10.31 22.70 2.38
N LEU A 98 -10.02 22.17 1.20
CA LEU A 98 -8.77 21.46 0.97
C LEU A 98 -7.56 22.39 1.02
N ASP A 99 -7.74 23.66 0.67
CA ASP A 99 -6.67 24.66 0.63
C ASP A 99 -6.56 25.44 1.95
N ASP A 100 -7.32 25.05 2.98
CA ASP A 100 -7.13 25.56 4.34
C ASP A 100 -5.77 25.09 4.88
N ASP A 101 -5.04 26.01 5.53
CA ASP A 101 -3.81 25.69 6.28
C ASP A 101 -4.13 24.76 7.45
N ILE A 102 -3.31 23.74 7.68
CA ILE A 102 -3.53 22.72 8.72
C ILE A 102 -3.62 23.33 10.12
N LYS A 103 -2.96 24.47 10.38
CA LYS A 103 -2.99 25.15 11.69
C LYS A 103 -4.39 25.64 12.07
N LYS A 104 -5.29 25.80 11.09
CA LYS A 104 -6.71 26.12 11.33
C LYS A 104 -7.40 25.03 12.15
N TYR A 105 -6.98 23.78 11.97
CA TYR A 105 -7.56 22.61 12.62
C TYR A 105 -6.68 22.05 13.75
N LEU A 106 -5.37 22.22 13.60
CA LEU A 106 -4.34 21.73 14.53
C LEU A 106 -3.44 22.91 14.95
N PRO A 107 -3.92 23.86 15.76
CA PRO A 107 -3.19 25.07 16.13
C PRO A 107 -1.86 24.78 16.86
N GLU A 108 -1.73 23.61 17.50
CA GLU A 108 -0.50 23.13 18.12
C GLU A 108 0.67 22.98 17.11
N LEU A 109 0.34 22.91 15.81
CA LEU A 109 1.27 22.79 14.70
C LEU A 109 1.45 24.11 13.93
N SER A 110 1.09 25.27 14.51
CA SER A 110 1.17 26.58 13.85
C SER A 110 2.58 27.03 13.45
N PHE A 111 3.62 26.33 13.91
CA PHE A 111 4.99 26.54 13.48
C PHE A 111 5.24 26.08 12.04
N TYR A 112 4.43 25.16 11.51
CA TYR A 112 4.37 24.91 10.08
C TYR A 112 3.56 26.00 9.38
N LYS A 113 4.06 26.47 8.25
CA LYS A 113 3.44 27.53 7.45
C LYS A 113 3.11 27.00 6.06
N GLY A 114 1.89 27.23 5.59
CA GLY A 114 1.52 26.96 4.19
C GLY A 114 1.33 25.49 3.84
N ILE A 115 1.31 24.59 4.84
CA ILE A 115 0.87 23.21 4.64
C ILE A 115 -0.65 23.18 4.69
N THR A 116 -1.28 22.69 3.63
CA THR A 116 -2.75 22.62 3.51
C THR A 116 -3.28 21.20 3.73
N VAL A 117 -4.59 21.06 3.94
CA VAL A 117 -5.25 19.74 3.96
C VAL A 117 -4.99 18.97 2.67
N ARG A 118 -4.97 19.64 1.52
CA ARG A 118 -4.65 19.05 0.21
C ARG A 118 -3.26 18.45 0.20
N ASN A 119 -2.27 19.15 0.78
CA ASN A 119 -0.89 18.66 0.87
C ASN A 119 -0.78 17.34 1.63
N LEU A 120 -1.62 17.14 2.65
CA LEU A 120 -1.66 15.90 3.40
C LEU A 120 -2.28 14.75 2.59
N LEU A 121 -3.35 15.03 1.82
CA LEU A 121 -4.04 14.03 0.99
C LEU A 121 -3.15 13.49 -0.14
N ASN A 122 -2.31 14.35 -0.70
CA ASN A 122 -1.55 14.08 -1.92
C ASN A 122 -0.03 13.94 -1.72
N HIS A 123 0.44 13.89 -0.47
CA HIS A 123 1.84 13.68 -0.09
C HIS A 123 2.81 14.77 -0.59
N THR A 124 2.38 16.04 -0.58
CA THR A 124 3.24 17.17 -0.99
C THR A 124 3.51 18.17 0.13
N GLY A 125 3.28 17.78 1.40
CA GLY A 125 3.43 18.66 2.56
C GLY A 125 4.84 18.77 3.14
N GLY A 126 5.77 17.86 2.78
CA GLY A 126 7.14 17.88 3.30
C GLY A 126 7.26 17.59 4.80
N LEU A 127 6.27 16.95 5.41
CA LEU A 127 6.27 16.63 6.83
C LEU A 127 7.27 15.50 7.14
N PRO A 128 8.04 15.62 8.24
CA PRO A 128 8.93 14.55 8.69
C PRO A 128 8.13 13.30 9.12
N ASP A 129 8.77 12.13 9.06
CA ASP A 129 8.15 10.86 9.44
C ASP A 129 7.95 10.77 10.96
N TYR A 130 6.70 10.68 11.39
CA TYR A 130 6.37 10.56 12.80
C TYR A 130 6.93 9.28 13.41
N MET A 131 7.03 8.18 12.65
CA MET A 131 7.47 6.90 13.18
C MET A 131 8.92 6.99 13.66
N GLN A 132 9.79 7.64 12.87
CA GLN A 132 11.19 7.89 13.25
C GLN A 132 11.30 8.79 14.50
N LEU A 133 10.51 9.87 14.55
CA LEU A 133 10.51 10.77 15.71
C LEU A 133 10.01 10.06 16.97
N MET A 134 8.92 9.32 16.87
CA MET A 134 8.34 8.60 17.99
C MET A 134 9.27 7.47 18.47
N ASP A 135 9.97 6.80 17.56
CA ASP A 135 10.97 5.81 17.96
C ASP A 135 12.08 6.44 18.84
N SER A 136 12.42 7.70 18.60
CA SER A 136 13.46 8.40 19.37
C SER A 136 12.95 9.08 20.64
N LEU A 137 11.70 9.57 20.63
CA LEU A 137 11.21 10.54 21.62
C LEU A 137 10.02 10.04 22.45
N PHE A 138 9.31 9.00 22.00
CA PHE A 138 8.14 8.50 22.70
C PHE A 138 8.51 7.55 23.85
N ASP A 139 7.71 7.61 24.92
CA ASP A 139 7.75 6.61 25.98
C ASP A 139 7.13 5.30 25.50
N LYS A 140 7.96 4.39 24.98
CA LYS A 140 7.56 3.09 24.41
C LYS A 140 6.96 2.10 25.44
N SER A 141 6.84 2.49 26.72
CA SER A 141 6.04 1.75 27.71
C SER A 141 4.53 1.98 27.54
N LYS A 142 4.14 3.00 26.76
CA LYS A 142 2.76 3.36 26.44
C LYS A 142 2.43 3.02 25.00
N ILE A 143 1.16 3.15 24.65
CA ILE A 143 0.67 3.07 23.28
C ILE A 143 0.36 4.49 22.81
N ALA A 144 1.04 4.94 21.76
CA ALA A 144 0.89 6.26 21.17
C ALA A 144 -0.44 6.39 20.43
N THR A 145 -0.97 7.61 20.45
CA THR A 145 -2.14 8.06 19.69
C THR A 145 -1.75 9.23 18.78
N ASN A 146 -2.63 9.63 17.86
CA ASN A 146 -2.36 10.79 17.01
C ASN A 146 -2.13 12.08 17.82
N LYS A 147 -2.67 12.18 19.04
CA LYS A 147 -2.39 13.28 19.97
C LYS A 147 -0.93 13.31 20.39
N ASP A 148 -0.30 12.16 20.58
CA ASP A 148 1.12 12.06 20.96
C ASP A 148 2.04 12.48 19.81
N ILE A 149 1.66 12.18 18.56
CA ILE A 149 2.33 12.72 17.36
C ILE A 149 2.29 14.27 17.41
N ILE A 150 1.10 14.85 17.57
CA ILE A 150 0.93 16.31 17.60
C ILE A 150 1.72 16.93 18.77
N THR A 151 1.67 16.33 19.97
CA THR A 151 2.43 16.80 21.14
C THR A 151 3.93 16.79 20.88
N ILE A 152 4.48 15.70 20.32
CA ILE A 152 5.91 15.63 20.02
C ILE A 152 6.31 16.62 18.93
N PHE A 153 5.49 16.77 17.88
CA PHE A 153 5.75 17.75 16.83
C PHE A 153 5.69 19.18 17.37
N SER A 154 4.71 19.50 18.21
CA SER A 154 4.58 20.82 18.84
C SER A 154 5.76 21.15 19.75
N LYS A 155 6.23 20.17 20.53
CA LYS A 155 7.36 20.32 21.46
C LYS A 155 8.71 20.45 20.74
N HIS A 156 8.94 19.64 19.71
CA HIS A 156 10.25 19.53 19.06
C HIS A 156 10.37 20.31 17.75
N GLN A 157 9.25 20.78 17.20
CA GLN A 157 9.16 21.60 15.98
C GLN A 157 10.08 21.12 14.86
N PRO A 158 9.99 19.83 14.45
CA PRO A 158 10.89 19.28 13.46
C PRO A 158 10.69 19.99 12.12
N LYS A 159 11.80 20.34 11.45
CA LYS A 159 11.77 21.07 10.18
C LYS A 159 11.08 20.25 9.08
N ILE A 160 10.44 20.94 8.16
CA ILE A 160 9.97 20.33 6.91
C ILE A 160 11.16 19.80 6.10
N LEU A 161 10.94 18.70 5.40
CA LEU A 161 11.93 18.07 4.51
C LEU A 161 12.07 18.84 3.18
N PHE A 162 10.98 19.50 2.76
CA PHE A 162 10.91 20.34 1.57
C PHE A 162 9.71 21.29 1.65
N GLU A 163 9.76 22.37 0.87
CA GLU A 163 8.67 23.33 0.79
C GLU A 163 7.40 22.72 0.18
N PRO A 164 6.19 23.02 0.71
CA PRO A 164 4.95 22.43 0.21
C PRO A 164 4.79 22.56 -1.32
N ASN A 165 4.30 21.50 -1.95
CA ASN A 165 4.11 21.36 -3.41
C ASN A 165 5.38 21.34 -4.27
N THR A 166 6.59 21.47 -3.69
CA THR A 166 7.83 21.41 -4.50
C THR A 166 8.29 19.98 -4.79
N LYS A 167 7.92 19.02 -3.95
CA LYS A 167 8.21 17.60 -4.11
C LYS A 167 7.01 16.74 -3.73
N TRP A 168 7.09 15.47 -4.09
CA TRP A 168 6.17 14.44 -3.66
C TRP A 168 6.95 13.40 -2.88
N GLU A 169 6.54 13.15 -1.64
CA GLU A 169 7.16 12.14 -0.78
C GLU A 169 6.08 11.53 0.12
N TYR A 170 5.90 10.21 -0.02
CA TYR A 170 4.86 9.47 0.69
C TYR A 170 4.96 9.71 2.22
N SER A 171 3.85 10.14 2.83
CA SER A 171 3.84 10.55 4.23
C SER A 171 2.73 9.86 5.03
N ASN A 172 3.14 8.99 5.97
CA ASN A 172 2.22 8.47 6.98
C ASN A 172 1.78 9.59 7.96
N THR A 173 2.69 10.51 8.29
CA THR A 173 2.39 11.70 9.11
C THR A 173 1.22 12.49 8.53
N GLY A 174 1.21 12.72 7.22
CA GLY A 174 0.10 13.44 6.58
C GLY A 174 -1.25 12.80 6.85
N TYR A 175 -1.35 11.48 6.72
CA TYR A 175 -2.60 10.76 6.92
C TYR A 175 -3.00 10.60 8.40
N ALA A 176 -2.03 10.50 9.31
CA ALA A 176 -2.31 10.57 10.75
C ALA A 176 -2.88 11.95 11.14
N LEU A 177 -2.32 13.04 10.58
CA LEU A 177 -2.86 14.38 10.81
C LEU A 177 -4.24 14.57 10.17
N LEU A 178 -4.52 13.96 9.01
CA LEU A 178 -5.87 13.97 8.42
C LEU A 178 -6.91 13.31 9.33
N ALA A 179 -6.57 12.20 10.00
CA ALA A 179 -7.46 11.62 11.00
C ALA A 179 -7.73 12.59 12.15
N SER A 180 -6.70 13.27 12.68
CA SER A 180 -6.91 14.30 13.72
C SER A 180 -7.78 15.46 13.23
N ILE A 181 -7.63 15.88 11.97
CA ILE A 181 -8.49 16.92 11.35
C ILE A 181 -9.94 16.43 11.25
N ILE A 182 -10.17 15.18 10.86
CA ILE A 182 -11.51 14.57 10.86
C ILE A 182 -12.13 14.67 12.26
N GLU A 183 -11.38 14.33 13.31
CA GLU A 183 -11.88 14.38 14.68
C GLU A 183 -12.24 15.80 15.11
N LYS A 184 -11.35 16.76 14.85
CA LYS A 184 -11.56 18.17 15.18
C LYS A 184 -12.76 18.78 14.44
N VAL A 185 -12.91 18.49 13.16
CA VAL A 185 -13.96 19.09 12.33
C VAL A 185 -15.32 18.41 12.55
N SER A 186 -15.34 17.10 12.78
CA SER A 186 -16.59 16.35 12.96
C SER A 186 -17.10 16.29 14.40
N GLY A 187 -16.20 16.45 15.39
CA GLY A 187 -16.49 16.23 16.81
C GLY A 187 -16.67 14.76 17.19
N LEU A 188 -16.38 13.82 16.28
CA LEU A 188 -16.44 12.37 16.51
C LEU A 188 -15.04 11.80 16.54
N THR A 189 -14.86 10.64 17.18
CA THR A 189 -13.62 9.86 17.00
C THR A 189 -13.45 9.48 15.52
N TYR A 190 -12.22 9.28 15.07
CA TYR A 190 -11.96 8.87 13.69
C TYR A 190 -12.73 7.58 13.31
N ALA A 191 -12.76 6.61 14.23
CA ALA A 191 -13.49 5.36 14.08
C ALA A 191 -15.02 5.59 13.90
N ASP A 192 -15.62 6.41 14.77
CA ASP A 192 -17.05 6.69 14.72
C ASP A 192 -17.43 7.52 13.49
N TYR A 193 -16.57 8.47 13.09
CA TYR A 193 -16.78 9.26 11.89
C TYR A 193 -16.80 8.37 10.65
N LEU A 194 -15.79 7.52 10.44
CA LEU A 194 -15.77 6.62 9.27
C LEU A 194 -16.93 5.63 9.28
N LYS A 195 -17.28 5.09 10.45
CA LYS A 195 -18.45 4.22 10.61
C LYS A 195 -19.74 4.93 10.15
N LYS A 196 -19.98 6.15 10.62
CA LYS A 196 -21.20 6.92 10.32
C LYS A 196 -21.22 7.47 8.88
N ALA A 197 -20.08 7.95 8.39
CA ALA A 197 -19.98 8.63 7.10
C ALA A 197 -19.81 7.67 5.92
N ILE A 198 -19.21 6.49 6.14
CA ILE A 198 -18.85 5.56 5.06
C ILE A 198 -19.44 4.17 5.30
N PHE A 199 -19.02 3.47 6.37
CA PHE A 199 -19.26 2.02 6.48
C PHE A 199 -20.75 1.68 6.64
N GLN A 200 -21.48 2.40 7.50
CA GLN A 200 -22.92 2.20 7.69
C GLN A 200 -23.74 2.55 6.43
N PRO A 201 -23.58 3.74 5.80
CA PRO A 201 -24.29 4.07 4.56
C PRO A 201 -24.05 3.05 3.44
N LEU A 202 -22.84 2.51 3.33
CA LEU A 202 -22.49 1.51 2.33
C LEU A 202 -22.87 0.08 2.72
N LYS A 203 -23.28 -0.16 3.97
CA LYS A 203 -23.55 -1.50 4.52
C LYS A 203 -22.32 -2.40 4.54
N MET A 204 -21.14 -1.82 4.76
CA MET A 204 -19.88 -2.53 5.01
C MET A 204 -19.86 -3.01 6.47
N LYS A 205 -20.54 -4.14 6.74
CA LYS A 205 -20.82 -4.63 8.10
C LYS A 205 -19.59 -5.16 8.83
N ASN A 206 -18.57 -5.58 8.08
CA ASN A 206 -17.32 -6.16 8.56
C ASN A 206 -16.14 -5.21 8.35
N THR A 207 -16.40 -3.90 8.18
CA THR A 207 -15.37 -2.86 8.11
C THR A 207 -15.46 -1.90 9.28
N PHE A 208 -14.35 -1.70 9.97
CA PHE A 208 -14.25 -0.79 11.12
C PHE A 208 -12.79 -0.42 11.39
N VAL A 209 -12.57 0.66 12.14
CA VAL A 209 -11.24 0.97 12.68
C VAL A 209 -11.02 0.13 13.94
N TYR A 210 -9.87 -0.53 14.04
CA TYR A 210 -9.53 -1.34 15.20
C TYR A 210 -8.04 -1.32 15.50
N THR A 211 -7.74 -1.00 16.76
CA THR A 211 -6.41 -0.93 17.36
C THR A 211 -6.32 -2.05 18.39
N ARG A 212 -5.77 -3.19 17.97
CA ARG A 212 -5.85 -4.47 18.70
C ARG A 212 -5.28 -4.39 20.11
N ARG A 213 -4.22 -3.62 20.30
CA ARG A 213 -3.44 -3.54 21.54
C ARG A 213 -3.89 -2.35 22.39
N LEU A 214 -4.31 -1.25 21.77
CA LEU A 214 -4.87 -0.11 22.51
C LEU A 214 -6.25 -0.43 23.09
N SER A 215 -7.13 -1.08 22.32
CA SER A 215 -8.51 -1.37 22.71
C SER A 215 -8.88 -2.81 22.39
N PRO A 216 -8.29 -3.80 23.08
CA PRO A 216 -8.48 -5.21 22.75
C PRO A 216 -9.93 -5.63 22.89
N LYS A 217 -10.45 -6.31 21.87
CA LYS A 217 -11.76 -6.95 21.90
C LYS A 217 -11.76 -8.23 21.06
N LYS A 218 -12.68 -9.14 21.36
CA LYS A 218 -12.91 -10.30 20.52
C LYS A 218 -13.56 -9.87 19.20
N ILE A 219 -12.99 -10.33 18.08
CA ILE A 219 -13.54 -10.17 16.74
C ILE A 219 -13.61 -11.57 16.13
N ASP A 220 -14.80 -11.97 15.72
CA ASP A 220 -14.99 -13.26 15.05
C ASP A 220 -14.35 -13.22 13.66
N ASN A 221 -13.73 -14.33 13.24
CA ASN A 221 -12.97 -14.46 11.99
C ASN A 221 -11.83 -13.44 11.83
N TYR A 222 -11.24 -12.96 12.93
CA TYR A 222 -10.07 -12.07 12.82
C TYR A 222 -8.83 -12.83 12.33
N ALA A 223 -8.23 -12.36 11.23
CA ALA A 223 -6.97 -12.87 10.72
C ALA A 223 -5.83 -12.14 11.43
N PHE A 224 -5.12 -12.82 12.31
CA PHE A 224 -3.96 -12.25 12.99
C PHE A 224 -2.78 -12.15 12.01
N GLY A 225 -2.10 -11.01 12.01
CA GLY A 225 -0.89 -10.81 11.23
C GLY A 225 0.31 -11.51 11.87
N TYR A 226 1.01 -12.33 11.08
CA TYR A 226 2.21 -13.04 11.51
C TYR A 226 3.45 -12.68 10.70
N VAL A 227 4.57 -12.63 11.39
CA VAL A 227 5.89 -12.41 10.79
C VAL A 227 6.71 -13.69 10.85
N TYR A 228 7.43 -14.01 9.77
CA TYR A 228 8.32 -15.16 9.77
C TYR A 228 9.57 -14.86 10.59
N SER A 229 9.87 -15.70 11.58
CA SER A 229 11.09 -15.64 12.37
C SER A 229 12.12 -16.62 11.79
N ASP A 230 13.23 -16.09 11.27
CA ASP A 230 14.31 -16.93 10.72
C ASP A 230 15.01 -17.77 11.79
N SER A 231 15.08 -17.29 13.03
CA SER A 231 15.69 -18.02 14.15
C SER A 231 14.80 -19.16 14.64
N LEU A 232 13.48 -18.94 14.69
CA LEU A 232 12.52 -19.95 15.15
C LEU A 232 11.98 -20.83 14.01
N LYS A 233 12.30 -20.50 12.75
CA LYS A 233 11.82 -21.17 11.53
C LYS A 233 10.30 -21.35 11.49
N LYS A 234 9.57 -20.34 11.98
CA LYS A 234 8.11 -20.34 12.02
C LYS A 234 7.54 -18.93 12.00
N TYR A 235 6.25 -18.84 11.67
CA TYR A 235 5.47 -17.62 11.85
C TYR A 235 5.16 -17.39 13.34
N VAL A 236 5.35 -16.15 13.79
CA VAL A 236 5.08 -15.68 15.16
C VAL A 236 4.35 -14.35 15.12
N LEU A 237 3.71 -13.97 16.23
CA LEU A 237 3.13 -12.63 16.32
C LEU A 237 4.25 -11.58 16.30
N PRO A 238 4.05 -10.43 15.65
CA PRO A 238 5.05 -9.36 15.60
C PRO A 238 5.40 -8.79 16.99
N ASP A 239 4.53 -8.99 17.96
CA ASP A 239 4.72 -8.66 19.38
C ASP A 239 5.92 -9.41 20.00
N GLU A 240 6.22 -10.60 19.49
CA GLU A 240 7.24 -11.51 20.01
C GLU A 240 8.66 -11.17 19.53
N LEU A 241 8.79 -10.39 18.46
CA LEU A 241 10.09 -10.05 17.85
C LEU A 241 10.49 -8.61 18.12
N LYS A 242 11.75 -8.39 18.53
CA LYS A 242 12.27 -7.06 18.92
C LYS A 242 12.16 -6.05 17.78
N GLU A 243 12.51 -6.50 16.57
CA GLU A 243 12.49 -5.77 15.31
C GLU A 243 11.09 -5.30 14.91
N THR A 244 10.03 -5.94 15.39
CA THR A 244 8.64 -5.58 15.09
C THR A 244 7.86 -5.08 16.30
N LYS A 245 8.50 -4.82 17.45
CA LYS A 245 7.82 -4.31 18.65
C LYS A 245 7.13 -2.95 18.47
N MET A 246 7.44 -2.21 17.40
CA MET A 246 6.72 -0.97 17.07
C MET A 246 5.22 -1.18 16.88
N VAL A 247 4.77 -2.38 16.52
CA VAL A 247 3.34 -2.71 16.46
C VAL A 247 2.61 -2.51 17.77
N ILE A 248 3.32 -2.55 18.91
CA ILE A 248 2.73 -2.37 20.24
C ILE A 248 2.54 -0.89 20.52
N TRP A 249 3.63 -0.14 20.55
CA TRP A 249 3.59 1.26 20.98
C TRP A 249 3.07 2.22 19.91
N LEU A 250 2.90 1.80 18.64
CA LEU A 250 2.22 2.58 17.59
C LEU A 250 0.77 2.15 17.33
N ASP A 251 0.24 1.15 18.03
CA ASP A 251 -1.07 0.56 17.73
C ASP A 251 -2.24 1.56 17.79
N GLY A 252 -2.10 2.64 18.55
CA GLY A 252 -3.11 3.69 18.68
C GLY A 252 -3.10 4.77 17.60
N ILE A 253 -2.18 4.71 16.63
CA ILE A 253 -2.16 5.63 15.50
C ILE A 253 -3.21 5.22 14.46
N VAL A 254 -4.00 6.18 13.99
CA VAL A 254 -5.07 5.97 13.01
C VAL A 254 -4.98 6.95 11.85
N GLY A 255 -5.60 6.62 10.71
CA GLY A 255 -5.67 7.48 9.53
C GLY A 255 -4.73 7.05 8.41
N ASP A 256 -3.49 6.70 8.73
CA ASP A 256 -2.54 6.09 7.81
C ASP A 256 -2.69 4.56 7.71
N GLY A 257 -3.28 3.93 8.74
CA GLY A 257 -3.56 2.50 8.85
C GLY A 257 -4.86 2.17 9.61
N THR A 258 -4.91 0.98 10.22
CA THR A 258 -5.88 0.50 11.23
C THR A 258 -7.36 0.36 10.83
N VAL A 259 -7.74 0.62 9.58
CA VAL A 259 -9.02 0.10 9.05
C VAL A 259 -8.86 -1.41 8.87
N ASN A 260 -9.82 -2.17 9.37
CA ASN A 260 -9.91 -3.61 9.22
C ASN A 260 -11.13 -3.95 8.35
N SER A 261 -11.00 -4.93 7.45
CA SER A 261 -12.07 -5.26 6.49
C SER A 261 -11.98 -6.69 5.94
N THR A 262 -12.97 -7.06 5.13
CA THR A 262 -13.02 -8.30 4.34
C THR A 262 -12.93 -7.98 2.84
N VAL A 263 -12.60 -8.97 2.02
CA VAL A 263 -12.62 -8.82 0.55
C VAL A 263 -14.02 -8.48 0.02
N LYS A 264 -15.08 -8.97 0.66
CA LYS A 264 -16.48 -8.69 0.28
C LYS A 264 -16.85 -7.23 0.53
N ASP A 265 -16.50 -6.70 1.70
CA ASP A 265 -16.78 -5.29 2.01
C ASP A 265 -15.92 -4.35 1.17
N LEU A 266 -14.68 -4.72 0.84
CA LEU A 266 -13.87 -3.95 -0.10
C LEU A 266 -14.43 -3.95 -1.53
N LEU A 267 -15.14 -4.99 -1.95
CA LEU A 267 -15.89 -4.95 -3.21
C LEU A 267 -17.08 -3.97 -3.12
N ILE A 268 -17.81 -3.95 -2.00
CA ILE A 268 -18.88 -2.95 -1.77
C ILE A 268 -18.31 -1.53 -1.86
N TRP A 269 -17.16 -1.30 -1.22
CA TRP A 269 -16.45 -0.05 -1.30
C TRP A 269 -16.07 0.32 -2.74
N ASP A 270 -15.44 -0.59 -3.48
CA ASP A 270 -15.11 -0.39 -4.89
C ASP A 270 -16.33 -0.02 -5.74
N ARG A 271 -17.47 -0.70 -5.53
CA ARG A 271 -18.72 -0.40 -6.23
C ARG A 271 -19.26 0.99 -5.89
N ALA A 272 -19.16 1.41 -4.64
CA ALA A 272 -19.62 2.73 -4.21
C ALA A 272 -18.89 3.87 -4.91
N LEU A 273 -17.61 3.68 -5.28
CA LEU A 273 -16.76 4.67 -5.96
C LEU A 273 -17.15 4.93 -7.42
N TYR A 274 -18.05 4.15 -8.00
CA TYR A 274 -18.67 4.42 -9.31
C TYR A 274 -19.98 5.22 -9.20
N THR A 275 -20.41 5.56 -7.99
CA THR A 275 -21.71 6.19 -7.72
C THR A 275 -21.55 7.54 -7.05
N ASN A 276 -22.61 8.35 -7.05
CA ASN A 276 -22.64 9.63 -6.33
C ASN A 276 -23.16 9.49 -4.88
N LYS A 277 -23.01 8.30 -4.28
CA LYS A 277 -23.59 8.01 -2.95
C LYS A 277 -22.82 8.69 -1.81
N LEU A 278 -21.51 8.83 -1.95
CA LEU A 278 -20.65 9.45 -0.94
C LEU A 278 -20.23 10.87 -1.31
N LEU A 279 -19.96 11.10 -2.59
CA LEU A 279 -19.53 12.38 -3.13
C LEU A 279 -20.33 12.70 -4.40
N THR A 280 -20.34 13.97 -4.78
CA THR A 280 -20.67 14.41 -6.14
C THR A 280 -19.73 13.80 -7.18
N LYS A 281 -20.12 13.85 -8.46
CA LYS A 281 -19.29 13.37 -9.57
C LYS A 281 -17.96 14.11 -9.64
N GLU A 282 -17.99 15.42 -9.43
CA GLU A 282 -16.82 16.30 -9.41
C GLU A 282 -15.92 15.99 -8.21
N GLY A 283 -16.50 15.78 -7.03
CA GLY A 283 -15.78 15.35 -5.83
C GLY A 283 -15.08 14.00 -6.04
N MET A 284 -15.76 13.03 -6.65
CA MET A 284 -15.17 11.73 -6.95
C MET A 284 -14.07 11.82 -8.02
N LYS A 285 -14.23 12.68 -9.03
CA LYS A 285 -13.18 12.93 -10.02
C LYS A 285 -11.89 13.43 -9.36
N ALA A 286 -12.00 14.35 -8.40
CA ALA A 286 -10.86 14.90 -7.68
C ALA A 286 -10.08 13.84 -6.87
N VAL A 287 -10.76 12.80 -6.35
CA VAL A 287 -10.11 11.70 -5.62
C VAL A 287 -9.11 10.95 -6.50
N PHE A 288 -9.40 10.79 -7.79
CA PHE A 288 -8.57 10.03 -8.75
C PHE A 288 -7.80 10.92 -9.74
N GLU A 289 -7.68 12.20 -9.42
CA GLU A 289 -6.84 13.13 -10.17
C GLU A 289 -5.38 13.00 -9.72
N VAL A 290 -4.45 13.04 -10.68
CA VAL A 290 -3.02 12.96 -10.38
C VAL A 290 -2.53 14.25 -9.74
N THR A 291 -1.59 14.11 -8.82
CA THR A 291 -0.97 15.24 -8.14
C THR A 291 -0.13 16.05 -9.12
N THR A 292 -0.27 17.37 -9.08
CA THR A 292 0.55 18.31 -9.85
C THR A 292 1.37 19.15 -8.89
N LEU A 293 2.69 19.14 -9.05
CA LEU A 293 3.63 19.93 -8.26
C LEU A 293 3.68 21.39 -8.74
N LYS A 294 4.33 22.24 -7.96
CA LYS A 294 4.44 23.68 -8.22
C LYS A 294 5.10 24.01 -9.57
N ASP A 295 5.99 23.16 -10.05
CA ASP A 295 6.66 23.27 -11.35
C ASP A 295 5.85 22.67 -12.52
N GLY A 296 4.65 22.15 -12.25
CA GLY A 296 3.79 21.48 -13.24
C GLY A 296 4.08 19.99 -13.41
N ALA A 297 5.09 19.43 -12.71
CA ALA A 297 5.38 18.00 -12.77
C ALA A 297 4.23 17.19 -12.19
N LYS A 298 3.83 16.12 -12.91
CA LYS A 298 2.78 15.21 -12.47
C LYS A 298 3.36 14.06 -11.65
N ARG A 299 2.58 13.61 -10.66
CA ARG A 299 2.88 12.46 -9.81
C ARG A 299 1.67 11.55 -9.77
N ASN A 300 1.92 10.26 -9.99
CA ASN A 300 0.93 9.20 -10.16
C ASN A 300 0.23 8.82 -8.85
N TYR A 301 -0.33 9.81 -8.16
CA TYR A 301 -1.01 9.66 -6.88
C TYR A 301 -2.17 10.65 -6.80
N GLY A 302 -3.35 10.17 -6.39
CA GLY A 302 -4.54 10.94 -6.02
C GLY A 302 -4.80 10.86 -4.52
N PHE A 303 -6.03 11.08 -4.07
CA PHE A 303 -6.33 11.09 -2.63
C PHE A 303 -6.48 9.68 -2.08
N GLY A 304 -5.37 9.11 -1.63
CA GLY A 304 -5.29 7.76 -1.05
C GLY A 304 -5.18 6.65 -2.09
N TRP A 305 -4.75 6.99 -3.31
CA TRP A 305 -4.67 6.09 -4.46
C TRP A 305 -3.44 6.36 -5.31
N GLY A 306 -2.66 5.35 -5.64
CA GLY A 306 -1.77 5.39 -6.80
C GLY A 306 -2.61 5.37 -8.08
N ILE A 307 -2.26 6.22 -9.05
CA ILE A 307 -2.99 6.38 -10.31
C ILE A 307 -2.06 6.03 -11.46
N GLU A 308 -2.43 5.01 -12.24
CA GLU A 308 -1.67 4.54 -13.40
C GLU A 308 -2.54 4.70 -14.64
N GLU A 309 -1.96 5.25 -15.71
CA GLU A 309 -2.52 5.16 -17.06
C GLU A 309 -1.73 4.10 -17.80
N ASN A 310 -2.41 3.04 -18.23
CA ASN A 310 -1.77 1.89 -18.86
C ASN A 310 -2.42 1.59 -20.21
N THR A 311 -1.61 1.38 -21.26
CA THR A 311 -2.11 1.12 -22.62
C THR A 311 -2.88 -0.20 -22.73
N ASP A 312 -2.50 -1.21 -21.96
CA ASP A 312 -3.12 -2.53 -21.97
C ASP A 312 -4.31 -2.66 -21.02
N PHE A 313 -4.28 -1.91 -19.91
CA PHE A 313 -5.20 -2.11 -18.79
C PHE A 313 -6.12 -0.90 -18.51
N GLY A 314 -5.93 0.21 -19.22
CA GLY A 314 -6.65 1.46 -19.04
C GLY A 314 -6.21 2.23 -17.79
N LYS A 315 -7.06 3.14 -17.32
CA LYS A 315 -6.84 3.88 -16.09
C LYS A 315 -7.03 2.96 -14.88
N ILE A 316 -6.04 2.92 -14.00
CA ILE A 316 -6.02 2.13 -12.79
C ILE A 316 -5.89 3.05 -11.58
N ALA A 317 -6.67 2.77 -10.53
CA ALA A 317 -6.42 3.26 -9.18
C ALA A 317 -6.11 2.08 -8.27
N ASN A 318 -4.95 2.10 -7.62
CA ASN A 318 -4.53 1.04 -6.72
C ASN A 318 -3.93 1.58 -5.43
N HIS A 319 -3.86 0.75 -4.40
CA HIS A 319 -3.06 1.04 -3.22
C HIS A 319 -2.64 -0.28 -2.57
N SER A 320 -1.40 -0.32 -2.08
CA SER A 320 -0.90 -1.43 -1.26
C SER A 320 -0.90 -1.06 0.22
N GLY A 321 -0.97 -2.07 1.09
CA GLY A 321 -0.79 -1.92 2.52
C GLY A 321 0.29 -2.86 3.01
N GLY A 322 1.17 -2.33 3.86
CA GLY A 322 2.17 -3.11 4.57
C GLY A 322 2.19 -2.69 6.03
N TRP A 323 2.09 -3.67 6.91
CA TRP A 323 2.32 -3.55 8.36
C TRP A 323 2.91 -4.88 8.83
N PRO A 324 3.65 -4.98 9.94
CA PRO A 324 4.20 -6.26 10.36
C PRO A 324 3.11 -7.33 10.48
N GLY A 325 3.20 -8.34 9.61
CA GLY A 325 2.23 -9.41 9.49
C GLY A 325 1.05 -9.17 8.55
N TYR A 326 0.97 -8.04 7.86
CA TYR A 326 -0.09 -7.77 6.88
C TYR A 326 0.45 -7.25 5.56
N VAL A 327 -0.02 -7.84 4.46
CA VAL A 327 0.25 -7.40 3.09
C VAL A 327 -1.06 -7.36 2.32
N THR A 328 -1.52 -6.16 1.98
CA THR A 328 -2.83 -5.95 1.35
C THR A 328 -2.71 -5.18 0.05
N PHE A 329 -3.65 -5.40 -0.85
CA PHE A 329 -3.68 -4.73 -2.14
C PHE A 329 -5.09 -4.62 -2.68
N ILE A 330 -5.43 -3.44 -3.18
CA ILE A 330 -6.62 -3.20 -3.98
C ILE A 330 -6.20 -2.61 -5.32
N ASP A 331 -6.73 -3.15 -6.42
CA ASP A 331 -6.40 -2.79 -7.78
C ASP A 331 -7.69 -2.58 -8.58
N ARG A 332 -7.98 -1.34 -8.96
CA ARG A 332 -9.23 -0.95 -9.62
C ARG A 332 -8.93 -0.48 -11.02
N HIS A 333 -9.33 -1.26 -12.01
CA HIS A 333 -9.19 -0.90 -13.42
C HIS A 333 -10.42 -0.07 -13.82
N ILE A 334 -10.37 1.23 -13.51
CA ILE A 334 -11.50 2.17 -13.63
C ILE A 334 -12.13 2.12 -15.02
N THR A 335 -11.32 2.20 -16.07
CA THR A 335 -11.80 2.20 -17.47
C THR A 335 -12.52 0.91 -17.85
N ASN A 336 -12.06 -0.21 -17.32
CA ASN A 336 -12.47 -1.56 -17.75
C ASN A 336 -13.40 -2.26 -16.77
N ASP A 337 -13.73 -1.59 -15.66
CA ASP A 337 -14.54 -2.09 -14.56
C ASP A 337 -14.12 -3.51 -14.10
N LYS A 338 -12.84 -3.64 -13.75
CA LYS A 338 -12.29 -4.85 -13.11
C LYS A 338 -11.65 -4.49 -11.79
N THR A 339 -11.77 -5.38 -10.81
CA THR A 339 -11.26 -5.16 -9.46
C THR A 339 -10.54 -6.41 -8.98
N ILE A 340 -9.34 -6.25 -8.44
CA ILE A 340 -8.56 -7.30 -7.75
C ILE A 340 -8.36 -6.83 -6.31
N ILE A 341 -8.68 -7.70 -5.35
CA ILE A 341 -8.50 -7.46 -3.92
C ILE A 341 -7.74 -8.65 -3.35
N ILE A 342 -6.62 -8.38 -2.68
CA ILE A 342 -5.77 -9.39 -2.06
C ILE A 342 -5.49 -8.93 -0.62
N LEU A 343 -5.91 -9.71 0.38
CA LEU A 343 -5.68 -9.43 1.79
C LEU A 343 -4.90 -10.59 2.40
N GLN A 344 -3.70 -10.34 2.91
CA GLN A 344 -2.82 -11.38 3.44
C GLN A 344 -2.37 -11.04 4.86
N ASN A 345 -2.23 -12.07 5.69
CA ASN A 345 -1.85 -11.96 7.10
C ASN A 345 -0.47 -12.58 7.40
N HIS A 346 0.40 -12.72 6.39
CA HIS A 346 1.82 -13.07 6.52
C HIS A 346 2.72 -12.01 5.86
N ASN A 347 3.92 -11.79 6.38
CA ASN A 347 4.89 -10.82 5.82
C ASN A 347 5.73 -11.35 4.65
N ASN A 348 5.98 -12.67 4.57
CA ASN A 348 6.81 -13.30 3.52
C ASN A 348 5.94 -13.84 2.37
N VAL A 349 5.16 -12.96 1.73
CA VAL A 349 4.19 -13.32 0.68
C VAL A 349 4.39 -12.50 -0.59
N THR A 350 3.75 -12.91 -1.68
CA THR A 350 3.76 -12.22 -2.97
C THR A 350 2.40 -11.59 -3.26
N ILE A 351 2.39 -10.44 -3.93
CA ILE A 351 1.18 -9.88 -4.57
C ILE A 351 1.27 -10.17 -6.08
N PRO A 352 0.62 -11.22 -6.61
CA PRO A 352 0.75 -11.61 -8.01
C PRO A 352 -0.10 -10.75 -8.97
N SER A 353 -0.30 -9.46 -8.67
CA SER A 353 -1.22 -8.59 -9.41
C SER A 353 -0.88 -8.49 -10.89
N LYS A 354 0.41 -8.37 -11.26
CA LYS A 354 0.84 -8.34 -12.68
C LYS A 354 0.45 -9.62 -13.43
N ALA A 355 0.67 -10.79 -12.84
CA ALA A 355 0.31 -12.06 -13.45
C ALA A 355 -1.22 -12.23 -13.56
N ILE A 356 -1.96 -11.83 -12.52
CA ILE A 356 -3.42 -11.79 -12.55
C ILE A 356 -3.92 -10.85 -13.66
N ARG A 357 -3.38 -9.62 -13.76
CA ARG A 357 -3.69 -8.67 -14.84
C ARG A 357 -3.45 -9.30 -16.20
N SER A 358 -2.29 -9.94 -16.41
CA SER A 358 -2.00 -10.63 -17.68
C SER A 358 -3.05 -11.68 -18.02
N ILE A 359 -3.43 -12.55 -17.07
CA ILE A 359 -4.44 -13.58 -17.32
C ILE A 359 -5.82 -12.96 -17.58
N LEU A 360 -6.24 -11.96 -16.79
CA LEU A 360 -7.54 -11.29 -16.94
C LEU A 360 -7.71 -10.63 -18.31
N TYR A 361 -6.63 -10.07 -18.85
CA TYR A 361 -6.62 -9.36 -20.13
C TYR A 361 -6.07 -10.20 -21.29
N ASN A 362 -5.84 -11.50 -21.08
CA ASN A 362 -5.28 -12.41 -22.08
C ASN A 362 -3.96 -11.90 -22.70
N LYS A 363 -3.10 -11.32 -21.86
CA LYS A 363 -1.74 -10.88 -22.20
C LYS A 363 -0.74 -11.97 -21.78
N PRO A 364 0.45 -12.01 -22.38
CA PRO A 364 1.53 -12.88 -21.91
C PRO A 364 1.78 -12.71 -20.41
N LEU A 365 2.00 -13.83 -19.72
CA LEU A 365 2.44 -13.77 -18.33
C LEU A 365 3.78 -13.03 -18.26
N PRO A 366 4.01 -12.22 -17.22
CA PRO A 366 5.31 -11.59 -17.03
C PRO A 366 6.37 -12.68 -16.91
N VAL A 367 7.42 -12.61 -17.74
CA VAL A 367 8.53 -13.56 -17.69
C VAL A 367 9.25 -13.37 -16.36
N GLN A 368 9.11 -14.33 -15.45
CA GLN A 368 9.88 -14.35 -14.22
C GLN A 368 11.29 -14.81 -14.57
N LYS A 369 12.24 -13.89 -14.72
CA LYS A 369 13.65 -14.26 -14.90
C LYS A 369 14.11 -14.99 -13.64
N ILE A 370 14.44 -16.27 -13.75
CA ILE A 370 15.09 -17.02 -12.66
C ILE A 370 16.51 -16.48 -12.57
N ARG A 371 16.79 -15.74 -11.50
CA ARG A 371 18.10 -15.16 -11.22
C ARG A 371 18.80 -16.03 -10.21
N LYS A 372 20.03 -16.46 -10.52
CA LYS A 372 20.84 -17.26 -9.60
C LYS A 372 21.65 -16.32 -8.74
N GLU A 373 21.57 -16.53 -7.43
CA GLU A 373 22.39 -15.82 -6.48
C GLU A 373 23.82 -16.35 -6.50
N VAL A 374 24.80 -15.44 -6.48
CA VAL A 374 26.22 -15.75 -6.41
C VAL A 374 26.77 -15.22 -5.08
N ILE A 375 27.79 -15.87 -4.53
CA ILE A 375 28.45 -15.41 -3.31
C ILE A 375 29.66 -14.55 -3.71
N ILE A 376 29.75 -13.34 -3.17
CA ILE A 376 30.94 -12.47 -3.24
C ILE A 376 31.32 -12.03 -1.83
N THR A 377 32.56 -11.55 -1.65
CA THR A 377 33.09 -11.25 -0.31
C THR A 377 32.45 -10.01 0.30
N THR A 378 32.38 -9.94 1.63
CA THR A 378 31.92 -8.74 2.35
C THR A 378 32.74 -7.49 2.01
N GLU A 379 34.04 -7.65 1.75
CA GLU A 379 34.92 -6.55 1.34
C GLU A 379 34.51 -5.97 -0.04
N GLU A 380 34.10 -6.82 -0.97
CA GLU A 380 33.58 -6.39 -2.28
C GLU A 380 32.22 -5.71 -2.14
N LEU A 381 31.32 -6.25 -1.30
CA LEU A 381 30.03 -5.63 -1.01
C LEU A 381 30.18 -4.24 -0.38
N GLN A 382 31.14 -4.08 0.53
CA GLN A 382 31.39 -2.80 1.21
C GLN A 382 31.78 -1.68 0.24
N LYS A 383 32.44 -2.01 -0.89
CA LYS A 383 32.82 -1.02 -1.93
C LYS A 383 31.61 -0.40 -2.62
N LEU A 384 30.47 -1.10 -2.62
CA LEU A 384 29.21 -0.70 -3.26
C LEU A 384 28.32 0.17 -2.36
N VAL A 385 28.56 0.17 -1.04
CA VAL A 385 27.82 0.98 -0.06
C VAL A 385 27.98 2.46 -0.37
N GLY A 386 26.86 3.19 -0.40
CA GLY A 386 26.88 4.60 -0.76
C GLY A 386 25.48 5.16 -1.02
N THR A 387 25.45 6.45 -1.38
CA THR A 387 24.22 7.11 -1.83
C THR A 387 24.36 7.44 -3.31
N TYR A 388 23.34 7.08 -4.09
CA TYR A 388 23.33 7.25 -5.55
C TYR A 388 22.15 8.16 -5.93
N GLN A 389 22.46 9.31 -6.52
CA GLN A 389 21.50 10.33 -6.89
C GLN A 389 20.98 10.11 -8.31
N VAL A 390 19.67 9.91 -8.45
CA VAL A 390 19.01 9.83 -9.77
C VAL A 390 18.69 11.24 -10.28
N GLU A 391 17.94 11.97 -9.47
CA GLU A 391 17.58 13.38 -9.67
C GLU A 391 17.58 14.06 -8.30
N LYS A 392 17.49 15.39 -8.24
CA LYS A 392 17.64 16.21 -7.01
C LYS A 392 16.95 15.66 -5.76
N ASP A 393 15.82 14.96 -5.94
CA ASP A 393 14.90 14.53 -4.88
C ASP A 393 14.63 13.03 -4.87
N PHE A 394 15.40 12.27 -5.65
CA PHE A 394 15.28 10.82 -5.74
C PHE A 394 16.67 10.21 -5.67
N GLU A 395 16.92 9.49 -4.57
CA GLU A 395 18.16 8.78 -4.32
C GLU A 395 17.92 7.30 -4.04
N ILE A 396 18.95 6.52 -4.28
CA ILE A 396 19.04 5.10 -3.98
C ILE A 396 20.15 4.95 -2.96
N LYS A 397 19.79 4.58 -1.74
CA LYS A 397 20.75 4.31 -0.67
C LYS A 397 21.07 2.82 -0.65
N ILE A 398 22.36 2.50 -0.69
CA ILE A 398 22.88 1.14 -0.56
C ILE A 398 23.55 1.01 0.79
N SER A 399 23.08 0.06 1.60
CA SER A 399 23.64 -0.25 2.92
C SER A 399 23.99 -1.73 3.03
N LEU A 400 24.97 -2.04 3.86
CA LEU A 400 25.39 -3.41 4.17
C LEU A 400 25.05 -3.72 5.63
N ASP A 401 24.36 -4.83 5.87
CA ASP A 401 24.28 -5.44 7.19
C ASP A 401 24.88 -6.85 7.10
N LYS A 402 26.00 -7.04 7.80
CA LYS A 402 26.88 -8.21 7.71
C LYS A 402 27.30 -8.49 6.26
N ASP A 403 26.67 -9.46 5.63
CA ASP A 403 26.96 -10.04 4.32
C ASP A 403 25.80 -9.84 3.32
N GLN A 404 24.80 -9.02 3.68
CA GLN A 404 23.64 -8.73 2.85
C GLN A 404 23.56 -7.23 2.51
N LEU A 405 23.53 -6.90 1.20
CA LEU A 405 23.23 -5.56 0.75
C LEU A 405 21.73 -5.28 0.78
N PHE A 406 21.39 -4.04 1.10
CA PHE A 406 20.04 -3.51 1.10
C PHE A 406 19.99 -2.26 0.22
N SER A 407 18.87 -2.08 -0.47
CA SER A 407 18.57 -0.88 -1.21
C SER A 407 17.33 -0.20 -0.66
N GLN A 408 17.40 1.13 -0.56
CA GLN A 408 16.28 1.99 -0.21
C GLN A 408 16.15 3.10 -1.24
N LEU A 409 15.03 3.13 -1.93
CA LEU A 409 14.63 4.27 -2.77
C LEU A 409 13.94 5.31 -1.89
N THR A 410 14.09 6.60 -2.21
CA THR A 410 13.39 7.69 -1.50
C THR A 410 11.89 7.39 -1.36
N GLY A 411 11.38 7.46 -0.12
CA GLY A 411 9.97 7.20 0.18
C GLY A 411 9.53 5.73 0.09
N GLN A 412 10.46 4.77 -0.04
CA GLN A 412 10.18 3.34 -0.07
C GLN A 412 10.80 2.60 1.13
N ASN A 413 10.28 1.40 1.39
CA ASN A 413 10.85 0.48 2.34
C ASN A 413 12.25 0.03 1.90
N VAL A 414 13.07 -0.35 2.88
CA VAL A 414 14.37 -0.97 2.65
C VAL A 414 14.15 -2.42 2.22
N PHE A 415 14.80 -2.83 1.12
CA PHE A 415 14.72 -4.20 0.61
C PHE A 415 16.10 -4.83 0.42
N PRO A 416 16.28 -6.13 0.73
CA PRO A 416 17.51 -6.83 0.42
C PRO A 416 17.69 -6.96 -1.10
N ILE A 417 18.93 -6.83 -1.56
CA ILE A 417 19.34 -7.05 -2.95
C ILE A 417 20.39 -8.15 -3.02
N PHE A 418 20.20 -9.08 -3.96
CA PHE A 418 20.97 -10.32 -4.03
C PHE A 418 21.91 -10.27 -5.22
N VAL A 419 23.11 -10.81 -5.08
CA VAL A 419 24.15 -10.74 -6.11
C VAL A 419 23.79 -11.68 -7.26
N GLU A 420 23.72 -11.17 -8.48
CA GLU A 420 23.61 -11.96 -9.73
C GLU A 420 24.99 -12.13 -10.39
N SER A 421 25.84 -11.09 -10.31
CA SER A 421 27.26 -11.08 -10.67
C SER A 421 27.97 -9.94 -9.92
N GLU A 422 29.31 -9.78 -10.06
CA GLU A 422 30.13 -8.79 -9.33
C GLU A 422 29.51 -7.38 -9.28
N MET A 423 28.88 -6.94 -10.38
CA MET A 423 28.29 -5.61 -10.53
C MET A 423 26.78 -5.62 -10.73
N LEU A 424 26.12 -6.77 -10.63
CA LEU A 424 24.71 -6.90 -10.93
C LEU A 424 23.98 -7.56 -9.77
N PHE A 425 22.93 -6.91 -9.31
CA PHE A 425 22.14 -7.31 -8.15
C PHE A 425 20.67 -7.33 -8.52
N PHE A 426 19.88 -8.16 -7.86
CA PHE A 426 18.45 -8.28 -8.12
C PHE A 426 17.62 -8.27 -6.85
N TYR A 427 16.37 -7.85 -6.98
CA TYR A 427 15.39 -7.91 -5.90
C TYR A 427 14.62 -9.24 -5.98
N LYS A 428 14.35 -9.86 -4.84
CA LYS A 428 13.41 -11.01 -4.76
C LYS A 428 11.96 -10.56 -4.64
N VAL A 429 11.72 -9.31 -4.25
CA VAL A 429 10.38 -8.74 -4.01
C VAL A 429 9.76 -8.10 -5.26
N VAL A 430 10.57 -7.78 -6.27
CA VAL A 430 10.16 -7.17 -7.53
C VAL A 430 11.12 -7.59 -8.64
N ASP A 431 10.65 -7.74 -9.88
CA ASP A 431 11.58 -7.94 -11.02
C ASP A 431 12.25 -6.60 -11.36
N ALA A 432 13.31 -6.32 -10.61
CA ALA A 432 14.21 -5.21 -10.82
C ALA A 432 15.65 -5.64 -10.53
N GLN A 433 16.60 -4.89 -11.06
CA GLN A 433 18.03 -5.08 -10.81
C GLN A 433 18.70 -3.76 -10.49
N ILE A 434 19.79 -3.84 -9.76
CA ILE A 434 20.76 -2.79 -9.56
C ILE A 434 22.03 -3.20 -10.29
N GLN A 435 22.50 -2.36 -11.22
CA GLN A 435 23.77 -2.56 -11.89
C GLN A 435 24.73 -1.45 -11.46
N PHE A 436 25.84 -1.80 -10.83
CA PHE A 436 26.91 -0.85 -10.52
C PHE A 436 27.85 -0.69 -11.72
N GLU A 437 28.50 0.46 -11.79
CA GLU A 437 29.49 0.74 -12.83
C GLU A 437 30.70 1.45 -12.22
N LYS A 438 31.88 1.06 -12.69
CA LYS A 438 33.18 1.64 -12.32
C LYS A 438 33.57 2.72 -13.33
N ASN A 439 34.22 3.78 -12.86
CA ASN A 439 34.90 4.75 -13.74
C ASN A 439 36.23 4.17 -14.29
N GLU A 440 36.93 4.96 -15.12
CA GLU A 440 38.23 4.59 -15.71
C GLU A 440 39.33 4.30 -14.65
N LYS A 441 39.15 4.77 -13.41
CA LYS A 441 40.06 4.52 -12.28
C LYS A 441 39.70 3.26 -11.48
N GLY A 442 38.64 2.55 -11.87
CA GLY A 442 38.16 1.35 -11.19
C GLY A 442 37.28 1.60 -9.97
N GLU A 443 36.89 2.86 -9.71
CA GLU A 443 36.05 3.24 -8.57
C GLU A 443 34.57 3.20 -8.95
N ILE A 444 33.69 2.75 -8.05
CA ILE A 444 32.24 2.76 -8.30
C ILE A 444 31.76 4.21 -8.42
N SER A 445 31.28 4.58 -9.61
CA SER A 445 30.83 5.91 -9.94
C SER A 445 29.31 5.99 -10.09
N ASN A 446 28.70 4.93 -10.63
CA ASN A 446 27.30 4.92 -11.02
C ASN A 446 26.58 3.67 -10.53
N LEU A 447 25.28 3.80 -10.38
CA LEU A 447 24.32 2.74 -10.18
C LEU A 447 23.21 2.91 -11.22
N PHE A 448 22.72 1.82 -11.80
CA PHE A 448 21.56 1.81 -12.68
C PHE A 448 20.47 0.94 -12.08
N LEU A 449 19.27 1.51 -11.90
CA LEU A 449 18.07 0.73 -11.58
C LEU A 449 17.44 0.24 -12.89
N LEU A 450 17.45 -1.07 -13.09
CA LEU A 450 16.82 -1.74 -14.23
C LEU A 450 15.46 -2.27 -13.79
N GLN A 451 14.36 -1.69 -14.26
CA GLN A 451 13.02 -2.10 -13.84
C GLN A 451 12.00 -1.88 -14.95
N ASN A 452 11.15 -2.89 -15.22
CA ASN A 452 10.11 -2.85 -16.26
C ASN A 452 10.64 -2.42 -17.66
N GLY A 453 11.87 -2.79 -18.01
CA GLY A 453 12.50 -2.40 -19.28
C GLY A 453 13.14 -1.02 -19.30
N ASN A 454 12.99 -0.23 -18.23
CA ASN A 454 13.65 1.05 -18.07
C ASN A 454 15.03 0.88 -17.41
N LYS A 455 15.99 1.72 -17.81
CA LYS A 455 17.31 1.85 -17.18
C LYS A 455 17.42 3.27 -16.63
N ILE A 456 17.41 3.41 -15.30
CA ILE A 456 17.47 4.70 -14.60
C ILE A 456 18.88 4.86 -14.03
N GLU A 457 19.59 5.90 -14.45
CA GLU A 457 20.93 6.21 -13.95
C GLU A 457 20.88 6.93 -12.59
N ALA A 458 21.79 6.55 -11.69
CA ALA A 458 22.00 7.17 -10.39
C ALA A 458 23.51 7.38 -10.17
N LYS A 459 23.95 8.62 -10.03
CA LYS A 459 25.36 8.98 -9.81
C LYS A 459 25.72 8.88 -8.35
N ARG A 460 26.84 8.27 -8.01
CA ARG A 460 27.31 8.18 -6.62
C ARG A 460 27.62 9.59 -6.10
N THR A 461 27.06 9.93 -4.94
CA THR A 461 27.27 11.23 -4.27
C THR A 461 27.91 11.09 -2.90
N LYS A 462 27.86 9.90 -2.30
CA LYS A 462 28.49 9.57 -1.01
C LYS A 462 29.00 8.14 -0.98
#